data_AF-A0A9Q1BT70-F1
#
_entry.id   AF-A0A9Q1BT70-F1
#
_cell.length_a   1.000
_cell.length_b   1.000
_cell.length_c   1.000
_cell.angle_alpha   90.00
_cell.angle_beta   90.00
_cell.angle_gamma   90.00
#
_symmetry.space_group_name_H-M   'P 1'
#
loop_
_entity.id
_entity.type
_entity.pdbx_description
1 polymer ?
#
loop_
_entity_poly.entity_id
_entity_poly.type
_entity_poly.pdbx_seq_one_letter_code
_entity_poly.pdbx_strand_id
1 'polypeptide(L)'
;MTLFYQSLIQSVLLYKIICYFTNATKIDVKMLEQSRKVAQRVIGVSLPSLECLYHERVCNKVKQIMQDPSHPLFKHYTYNRSGVRLFPPRTRRARYRYSFVPNSIHIFNSQVRR
;
A
#
# COMPACT_ATOMS: atom_id res chain seq x y z
N MET A 1 -17.41 -15.77 -10.01
CA MET A 1 -16.01 -16.16 -9.79
C MET A 1 -15.11 -15.00 -9.34
N THR A 2 -15.28 -13.78 -9.88
CA THR A 2 -14.54 -12.58 -9.42
C THR A 2 -14.78 -12.24 -7.95
N LEU A 3 -16.03 -12.30 -7.47
CA LEU A 3 -16.38 -12.06 -6.07
C LEU A 3 -15.68 -13.01 -5.10
N PHE A 4 -15.57 -14.30 -5.45
CA PHE A 4 -14.88 -15.31 -4.63
C PHE A 4 -13.39 -15.01 -4.45
N TYR A 5 -12.72 -14.58 -5.52
CA TYR A 5 -11.33 -14.14 -5.44
C TYR A 5 -11.18 -12.89 -4.58
N GLN A 6 -12.04 -11.89 -4.78
CA GLN A 6 -12.00 -10.63 -4.03
C GLN A 6 -12.27 -10.84 -2.53
N SER A 7 -13.20 -11.72 -2.19
CA SER A 7 -13.62 -11.94 -0.80
C SER A 7 -12.67 -12.82 0.01
N LEU A 8 -12.04 -13.82 -0.61
CA LEU A 8 -11.19 -14.80 0.10
C LEU A 8 -9.70 -14.64 -0.22
N ILE A 9 -9.33 -14.75 -1.49
CA ILE A 9 -7.91 -14.77 -1.86
C ILE A 9 -7.31 -13.38 -1.68
N GLN A 10 -7.98 -12.35 -2.19
CA GLN A 10 -7.53 -10.97 -2.06
C GLN A 10 -7.60 -10.47 -0.62
N SER A 11 -8.58 -10.87 0.19
CA SER A 11 -8.65 -10.47 1.60
C SER A 11 -7.47 -11.03 2.40
N VAL A 12 -7.15 -12.32 2.22
CA VAL A 12 -6.01 -12.98 2.89
C VAL A 12 -4.68 -12.41 2.40
N LEU A 13 -4.49 -12.26 1.09
CA LEU A 13 -3.27 -11.70 0.51
C LEU A 13 -3.03 -10.25 0.96
N LEU A 14 -4.09 -9.44 1.05
CA LEU A 14 -3.97 -8.01 1.36
C LEU A 14 -4.08 -7.70 2.85
N TYR A 15 -4.38 -8.66 3.74
CA TYR A 15 -4.57 -8.40 5.17
C TYR A 15 -3.34 -7.77 5.84
N LYS A 16 -2.13 -8.27 5.51
CA LYS A 16 -0.86 -7.76 6.09
C LYS A 16 0.09 -7.14 5.06
N ILE A 17 -0.34 -6.99 3.81
CA ILE A 17 0.53 -6.50 2.74
C ILE A 17 1.10 -5.12 3.03
N ILE A 18 0.32 -4.25 3.69
CA ILE A 18 0.72 -2.88 4.01
C ILE A 18 1.98 -2.82 4.88
N CYS A 19 2.11 -3.74 5.85
CA CYS A 19 3.22 -3.77 6.80
C CYS A 19 4.40 -4.60 6.31
N TYR A 20 4.13 -5.63 5.50
CA TYR A 20 5.14 -6.61 5.07
C TYR A 20 5.81 -6.24 3.74
N PHE A 21 5.07 -5.68 2.78
CA PHE A 21 5.54 -5.53 1.40
C PHE A 21 6.81 -4.68 1.26
N THR A 22 7.02 -3.67 2.10
CA THR A 22 8.24 -2.84 2.08
C THR A 22 9.49 -3.58 2.55
N ASN A 23 9.32 -4.64 3.34
CA ASN A 23 10.41 -5.47 3.86
C ASN A 23 10.49 -6.84 3.16
N ALA A 24 9.55 -7.15 2.26
CA ALA A 24 9.49 -8.40 1.55
C ALA A 24 10.68 -8.53 0.59
N THR A 25 11.23 -9.74 0.48
CA THR A 25 12.30 -9.99 -0.50
C THR A 25 11.71 -10.04 -1.90
N LYS A 26 12.56 -9.88 -2.93
CA LYS A 26 12.14 -10.03 -4.33
C LYS A 26 11.55 -11.41 -4.61
N ILE A 27 11.99 -12.43 -3.88
CA ILE A 27 11.49 -13.80 -3.99
C ILE A 27 10.05 -13.87 -3.47
N ASP A 28 9.78 -13.33 -2.28
CA ASP A 28 8.44 -13.32 -1.69
C ASP A 28 7.43 -12.59 -2.58
N VAL A 29 7.81 -11.41 -3.09
CA VAL A 29 6.97 -10.63 -4.01
C VAL A 29 6.69 -11.42 -5.30
N LYS A 30 7.69 -12.12 -5.83
CA LYS A 30 7.53 -12.97 -7.03
C LYS A 30 6.58 -14.13 -6.78
N MET A 31 6.67 -14.80 -5.63
CA MET A 31 5.77 -15.91 -5.28
C MET A 31 4.32 -15.43 -5.15
N LEU A 32 4.09 -14.28 -4.54
CA LEU A 32 2.75 -13.68 -4.42
C LEU A 32 2.20 -13.23 -5.79
N GLU A 33 3.04 -12.71 -6.67
CA GLU A 33 2.63 -12.41 -8.05
C GLU A 33 2.31 -13.68 -8.85
N GLN A 34 3.02 -14.79 -8.62
CA GLN A 34 2.70 -16.06 -9.26
C GLN A 34 1.34 -16.60 -8.81
N SER A 35 1.04 -16.57 -7.51
CA SER A 35 -0.29 -17.01 -7.01
C SER A 35 -1.42 -16.17 -7.59
N ARG A 36 -1.20 -14.85 -7.70
CA ARG A 36 -2.12 -13.93 -8.38
C ARG A 36 -2.31 -14.29 -9.86
N LYS A 37 -1.24 -14.59 -10.60
CA LYS A 37 -1.31 -15.00 -12.02
C LYS A 37 -2.06 -16.32 -12.21
N VAL A 38 -1.87 -17.29 -11.31
CA VAL A 38 -2.63 -18.55 -11.35
C VAL A 38 -4.12 -18.27 -11.14
N ALA A 39 -4.47 -17.48 -10.12
CA ALA A 39 -5.86 -17.10 -9.89
C ALA A 39 -6.48 -16.36 -11.10
N GLN A 40 -5.73 -15.44 -11.72
CA GLN A 40 -6.14 -14.77 -12.95
C GLN A 40 -6.44 -15.76 -14.09
N ARG A 41 -5.62 -16.79 -14.27
CA ARG A 41 -5.87 -17.84 -15.29
C ARG A 41 -7.12 -18.66 -14.99
N VAL A 42 -7.34 -19.03 -13.73
CA VAL A 42 -8.51 -19.84 -13.32
C VAL A 42 -9.81 -19.05 -13.50
N ILE A 43 -9.80 -17.76 -13.15
CA ILE A 43 -11.00 -16.92 -13.20
C ILE A 43 -11.26 -16.40 -14.62
N GLY A 44 -10.23 -16.31 -15.47
CA GLY A 44 -10.32 -15.79 -16.84
C GLY A 44 -10.44 -14.26 -16.91
N VAL A 45 -10.17 -13.55 -15.81
CA VAL A 45 -10.30 -12.08 -15.72
C VAL A 45 -8.94 -11.47 -15.41
N SER A 46 -8.61 -10.35 -16.07
CA SER A 46 -7.40 -9.60 -15.78
C SER A 46 -7.45 -9.03 -14.35
N LEU A 47 -6.51 -9.44 -13.51
CA LEU A 47 -6.39 -8.94 -12.14
C LEU A 47 -5.34 -7.80 -12.10
N PRO A 48 -5.52 -6.78 -11.23
CA PRO A 48 -4.49 -5.75 -11.03
C PRO A 48 -3.21 -6.38 -10.48
N SER A 49 -2.05 -5.74 -10.69
CA SER A 49 -0.80 -6.20 -10.10
C SER A 49 -0.82 -6.07 -8.57
N LEU A 50 -0.03 -6.90 -7.90
CA LEU A 50 0.19 -6.87 -6.45
C LEU A 50 0.71 -5.49 -6.01
N GLU A 51 1.59 -4.89 -6.81
CA GLU A 51 2.09 -3.53 -6.57
C GLU A 51 0.96 -2.50 -6.64
N CYS A 52 0.09 -2.54 -7.66
CA CYS A 52 -1.07 -1.65 -7.74
C CYS A 52 -1.99 -1.81 -6.52
N LEU A 53 -2.33 -3.05 -6.16
CA LEU A 53 -3.16 -3.35 -5.00
C LEU A 53 -2.53 -2.84 -3.70
N TYR A 54 -1.21 -2.99 -3.56
CA TYR A 54 -0.46 -2.47 -2.42
C TYR A 54 -0.54 -0.94 -2.36
N HIS A 55 -0.26 -0.23 -3.46
CA HIS A 55 -0.33 1.24 -3.51
C HIS A 55 -1.73 1.77 -3.18
N GLU A 56 -2.77 1.17 -3.77
CA GLU A 56 -4.16 1.54 -3.50
C GLU A 56 -4.50 1.35 -2.01
N ARG A 57 -4.14 0.20 -1.44
CA ARG A 57 -4.38 -0.10 -0.02
C ARG A 57 -3.64 0.84 0.91
N VAL A 58 -2.38 1.15 0.61
CA VAL A 58 -1.60 2.13 1.37
C VAL A 58 -2.28 3.49 1.33
N CYS A 59 -2.71 3.95 0.16
CA CYS A 59 -3.36 5.25 0.03
C CYS A 59 -4.69 5.30 0.78
N ASN A 60 -5.50 4.25 0.69
CA ASN A 60 -6.74 4.14 1.46
C ASN A 60 -6.47 4.14 2.98
N LYS A 61 -5.42 3.45 3.42
CA LYS A 61 -5.04 3.44 4.84
C LYS A 61 -4.54 4.80 5.32
N VAL A 62 -3.74 5.51 4.51
CA VAL A 62 -3.31 6.87 4.83
C VAL A 62 -4.52 7.79 4.96
N LYS A 63 -5.47 7.75 4.02
CA LYS A 63 -6.72 8.51 4.10
C LYS A 63 -7.50 8.21 5.39
N GLN A 64 -7.63 6.94 5.77
CA GLN A 64 -8.28 6.55 7.02
C GLN A 64 -7.56 7.12 8.25
N ILE A 65 -6.23 7.04 8.30
CA ILE A 65 -5.44 7.59 9.41
C ILE A 65 -5.64 9.10 9.50
N MET A 66 -5.69 9.80 8.37
CA MET A 66 -5.88 11.26 8.33
C MET A 66 -7.32 11.69 8.64
N GLN A 67 -8.30 10.81 8.47
CA GLN A 67 -9.69 11.08 8.85
C GLN A 67 -9.95 10.86 10.35
N ASP A 68 -9.05 10.17 11.05
CA ASP A 68 -9.18 9.82 12.46
C ASP A 68 -8.13 10.55 13.32
N PRO A 69 -8.50 11.67 13.97
CA PRO A 69 -7.60 12.40 14.87
C PRO A 69 -7.14 11.61 16.09
N SER A 70 -7.88 10.56 16.49
CA SER A 70 -7.51 9.71 17.63
C SER A 70 -6.42 8.68 17.28
N HIS A 71 -6.18 8.48 15.98
CA HIS A 71 -5.21 7.51 15.51
C HIS A 71 -3.78 7.89 15.95
N PRO A 72 -2.98 6.96 16.50
CA PRO A 72 -1.64 7.27 17.03
C PRO A 72 -0.67 7.82 15.96
N LEU A 73 -0.91 7.46 14.70
CA LEU A 73 -0.12 7.95 13.57
C LEU A 73 -0.62 9.28 12.97
N PHE A 74 -1.77 9.82 13.38
CA PHE A 74 -2.38 11.01 12.79
C PHE A 74 -1.39 12.19 12.71
N LYS A 75 -0.69 12.48 13.81
CA LYS A 75 0.31 13.56 13.91
C LYS A 75 1.49 13.44 12.93
N HIS A 76 1.72 12.25 12.37
CA HIS A 76 2.81 12.01 11.42
C HIS A 76 2.40 12.30 9.97
N TYR A 77 1.11 12.51 9.70
CA TYR A 77 0.57 12.81 8.37
C TYR A 77 0.06 14.25 8.33
N THR A 78 0.93 15.19 7.97
CA THR A 78 0.59 16.61 7.84
C THR A 78 0.74 17.06 6.40
N TYR A 79 -0.19 17.90 5.93
CA TYR A 79 -0.08 18.51 4.61
C TYR A 79 1.00 19.59 4.57
N ASN A 80 1.56 19.79 3.38
CA ASN A 80 2.38 20.95 3.07
C ASN A 80 1.52 22.23 3.01
N ARG A 81 2.16 23.40 2.89
CA ARG A 81 1.45 24.68 2.76
C ARG A 81 0.47 24.74 1.58
N SER A 82 0.69 23.94 0.53
CA SER A 82 -0.22 23.90 -0.60
C SER A 82 -1.47 23.04 -0.35
N GLY A 83 -1.55 22.30 0.77
CA GLY A 83 -2.69 21.44 1.11
C GLY A 83 -2.84 20.19 0.24
N VAL A 84 -1.91 19.95 -0.68
CA VAL A 84 -2.04 18.92 -1.72
C VAL A 84 -1.19 17.70 -1.37
N ARG A 85 0.06 17.91 -0.94
CA ARG A 85 1.01 16.84 -0.66
C ARG A 85 1.27 16.73 0.83
N LEU A 86 1.56 15.52 1.28
CA LEU A 86 2.00 15.25 2.64
C LEU A 86 3.47 15.62 2.82
N PHE A 87 3.81 16.11 4.01
CA PHE A 87 5.17 16.47 4.38
C PHE A 87 5.99 15.19 4.69
N PRO A 88 7.00 14.85 3.86
CA PRO A 88 7.81 13.67 4.11
C PRO A 88 8.81 13.92 5.26
N PRO A 89 9.00 12.95 6.17
CA PRO A 89 10.00 13.07 7.23
C PRO A 89 11.41 13.04 6.64
N ARG A 90 12.28 13.95 7.11
CA ARG A 90 13.68 14.00 6.68
C ARG A 90 14.48 12.87 7.35
N THR A 91 15.02 11.95 6.56
CA THR A 91 15.86 10.87 7.08
C THR A 91 16.97 10.49 6.10
N ARG A 92 18.12 10.09 6.64
CA ARG A 92 19.24 9.51 5.87
C ARG A 92 19.28 7.99 5.96
N ARG A 93 18.54 7.38 6.90
CA ARG A 93 18.60 5.93 7.17
C ARG A 93 17.63 5.17 6.29
N ALA A 94 18.15 4.28 5.44
CA ALA A 94 17.36 3.42 4.56
C ALA A 94 16.27 2.65 5.34
N ARG A 95 16.62 2.08 6.49
CA ARG A 95 15.68 1.36 7.37
C ARG A 95 14.44 2.20 7.72
N TYR A 96 14.62 3.47 8.11
CA TYR A 96 13.48 4.33 8.44
C TYR A 96 12.71 4.71 7.17
N ARG A 97 13.41 4.97 6.05
CA ARG A 97 12.78 5.25 4.75
C ARG A 97 11.85 4.10 4.27
N TYR A 98 12.19 2.86 4.56
CA TYR A 98 11.38 1.67 4.24
C TYR A 98 10.32 1.33 5.29
N SER A 99 10.28 2.05 6.42
CA SER A 99 9.19 1.92 7.39
C SER A 99 7.88 2.48 6.83
N PHE A 100 6.76 2.09 7.44
CA PHE A 100 5.42 2.40 6.93
C PHE A 100 5.17 3.90 6.71
N VAL A 101 5.47 4.76 7.70
CA VAL A 101 5.12 6.18 7.64
C VAL A 101 5.84 6.92 6.48
N PRO A 102 7.18 6.91 6.38
CA PRO A 102 7.85 7.61 5.28
C PRO A 102 7.50 7.03 3.91
N ASN A 103 7.43 5.70 3.80
CA ASN A 103 7.12 5.03 2.55
C ASN A 103 5.70 5.36 2.06
N SER A 104 4.70 5.28 2.95
CA SER A 104 3.30 5.58 2.62
C SER A 104 3.09 7.03 2.21
N ILE A 105 3.81 7.98 2.80
CA ILE A 105 3.80 9.40 2.37
C ILE A 105 4.33 9.55 0.94
N HIS A 106 5.43 8.86 0.59
CA HIS A 106 5.96 8.89 -0.77
C HIS A 106 4.99 8.28 -1.79
N ILE A 107 4.35 7.17 -1.44
CA ILE A 107 3.32 6.52 -2.27
C ILE A 107 2.11 7.43 -2.45
N PHE A 108 1.61 8.04 -1.38
CA PHE A 108 0.50 8.97 -1.47
C PHE A 108 0.85 10.16 -2.37
N ASN A 109 2.02 10.76 -2.17
CA ASN A 109 2.47 11.91 -2.95
C ASN A 109 2.74 11.60 -4.43
N SER A 110 3.05 10.35 -4.80
CA SER A 110 3.19 9.96 -6.21
C SER A 110 1.86 9.81 -6.92
N GLN A 111 0.77 9.55 -6.19
CA GLN A 111 -0.58 9.49 -6.73
C GLN A 111 -1.23 10.88 -6.85
N VAL A 112 -0.83 11.83 -6.00
CA VAL A 112 -1.33 13.19 -6.05
C VAL A 112 -0.67 13.95 -7.21
N ARG A 113 -1.36 13.99 -8.35
CA ARG A 113 -0.98 14.82 -9.52
C ARG A 113 -1.13 16.30 -9.21
N ARG A 114 -0.25 17.11 -9.82
CA ARG A 114 -0.34 18.57 -9.85
C ARG A 114 -1.46 19.01 -10.78
#